data_AF-A0A9E3U067-F1
#
_entry.id   AF-A0A9E3U067-F1
#
_cell.length_a   1.000
_cell.length_b   1.000
_cell.length_c   1.000
_cell.angle_alpha   90.00
_cell.angle_beta   90.00
_cell.angle_gamma   90.00
#
_symmetry.space_group_name_H-M   'P 1'
#
loop_
_entity.id
_entity.type
_entity.pdbx_description
1 polymer ?
#
loop_
_entity_poly.entity_id
_entity_poly.type
_entity_poly.pdbx_seq_one_letter_code
_entity_poly.pdbx_strand_id
1 'polypeptide(L)'
;MRSVWKFEHAETPAAFDVEMPDGAHVIDVAVLGSERGHALVTIWALVDTDAKPVARTFQIFGTGRELPATPVGHVATWREGPFVWHLFELFGTDLPDDLAPERHADWRLLLEQGFTPVKRDEAHKACWLAPDDEPVGMDTYQAIARLQEHGYGPIVK
;
A
#
# COMPACT_ATOMS: atom_id res chain seq x y z
N MET A 1 13.56 11.95 -10.34
CA MET A 1 13.07 11.83 -11.74
C MET A 1 12.05 10.69 -11.79
N ARG A 2 10.97 10.78 -12.58
CA ARG A 2 9.95 9.71 -12.64
C ARG A 2 10.33 8.59 -13.61
N SER A 3 10.24 7.33 -13.19
CA SER A 3 10.51 6.16 -14.02
C SER A 3 9.60 4.98 -13.64
N VAL A 4 9.53 3.94 -14.48
CA VAL A 4 8.86 2.68 -14.16
C VAL A 4 9.92 1.65 -13.82
N TRP A 5 9.86 1.11 -12.60
CA TRP A 5 10.75 0.05 -12.14
C TRP A 5 10.01 -1.27 -12.02
N LYS A 6 10.75 -2.38 -12.13
CA LYS A 6 10.26 -3.75 -12.05
C LYS A 6 10.86 -4.43 -10.82
N PHE A 7 10.02 -5.11 -10.06
CA PHE A 7 10.41 -5.86 -8.85
C PHE A 7 9.88 -7.28 -8.98
N GLU A 8 10.74 -8.27 -8.74
CA GLU A 8 10.41 -9.68 -8.92
C GLU A 8 10.48 -10.41 -7.59
N HIS A 9 9.49 -11.27 -7.33
CA HIS A 9 9.46 -12.12 -6.16
C HIS A 9 8.89 -13.50 -6.50
N ALA A 10 9.52 -14.55 -5.99
CA ALA A 10 8.99 -15.90 -6.15
C ALA A 10 7.69 -16.03 -5.35
N GLU A 11 6.64 -16.58 -5.95
CA GLU A 11 5.35 -16.76 -5.31
C GLU A 11 5.50 -17.61 -4.04
N THR A 12 5.16 -16.99 -2.91
CA THR A 12 5.19 -17.61 -1.58
C THR A 12 3.93 -17.23 -0.81
N PRO A 13 3.38 -18.14 0.03
CA PRO A 13 2.26 -17.82 0.90
C PRO A 13 2.64 -16.90 2.07
N ALA A 14 3.94 -16.73 2.35
CA ALA A 14 4.44 -15.84 3.38
C ALA A 14 4.43 -14.38 2.90
N ALA A 15 4.35 -13.45 3.85
CA ALA A 15 4.63 -12.05 3.55
C ALA A 15 6.08 -11.87 3.12
N PHE A 16 6.33 -10.90 2.23
CA PHE A 16 7.66 -10.59 1.73
C PHE A 16 7.85 -9.10 1.55
N ASP A 17 9.08 -8.64 1.74
CA ASP A 17 9.45 -7.24 1.59
C ASP A 17 10.04 -6.97 0.21
N VAL A 18 9.67 -5.83 -0.35
CA VAL A 18 10.27 -5.27 -1.57
C VAL A 18 10.81 -3.89 -1.22
N GLU A 19 12.12 -3.69 -1.41
CA GLU A 19 12.69 -2.35 -1.34
C GLU A 19 12.31 -1.55 -2.59
N MET A 20 11.55 -0.47 -2.39
CA MET A 20 11.06 0.40 -3.44
C MET A 20 11.32 1.86 -3.05
N PRO A 21 11.51 2.78 -4.01
CA PRO A 21 11.56 4.21 -3.67
C PRO A 21 10.30 4.67 -2.93
N ASP A 22 10.48 5.54 -1.95
CA ASP A 22 9.40 6.16 -1.19
C ASP A 22 8.38 6.82 -2.14
N GLY A 23 7.10 6.67 -1.84
CA GLY A 23 6.01 7.11 -2.72
C GLY A 23 5.84 6.31 -4.02
N ALA A 24 6.48 5.15 -4.19
CA ALA A 24 6.26 4.29 -5.36
C ALA A 24 4.78 3.90 -5.51
N HIS A 25 4.23 4.03 -6.71
CA HIS A 25 2.85 3.65 -7.02
C HIS A 25 2.84 2.40 -7.89
N VAL A 26 2.31 1.29 -7.36
CA VAL A 26 2.17 0.05 -8.14
C VAL A 26 1.14 0.27 -9.25
N ILE A 27 1.55 0.01 -10.49
CA ILE A 27 0.72 0.22 -11.68
C ILE A 27 0.21 -1.08 -12.30
N ASP A 28 0.94 -2.18 -12.13
CA ASP A 28 0.54 -3.49 -12.65
C ASP A 28 1.27 -4.63 -11.92
N VAL A 29 0.67 -5.81 -11.96
CA VAL A 29 1.24 -7.05 -11.42
C VAL A 29 0.94 -8.19 -12.39
N ALA A 30 1.97 -8.95 -12.74
CA ALA A 30 1.84 -10.13 -13.59
C ALA A 30 2.76 -11.26 -13.13
N VAL A 31 2.42 -12.49 -13.51
CA VAL A 31 3.29 -13.65 -13.32
C VAL A 31 4.10 -13.86 -14.59
N LEU A 32 5.42 -13.68 -14.51
CA LEU A 32 6.34 -13.82 -15.64
C LEU A 32 7.37 -14.92 -15.41
N GLY A 33 7.04 -16.12 -15.85
CA GLY A 33 7.93 -17.27 -15.76
C GLY A 33 7.92 -17.92 -14.38
N SER A 34 8.97 -18.68 -14.09
CA SER A 34 9.09 -19.44 -12.86
C SER A 34 10.54 -19.55 -12.42
N GLU A 35 10.79 -19.40 -11.12
CA GLU A 35 12.09 -19.66 -10.51
C GLU A 35 11.96 -20.83 -9.52
N ARG A 36 12.81 -21.86 -9.67
CA ARG A 36 12.85 -23.04 -8.77
C ARG A 36 11.48 -23.72 -8.59
N GLY A 37 10.62 -23.68 -9.61
CA GLY A 37 9.29 -24.28 -9.58
C GLY A 37 8.20 -23.41 -8.94
N HIS A 38 8.53 -22.18 -8.53
CA HIS A 38 7.57 -21.18 -8.07
C HIS A 38 7.31 -20.16 -9.17
N ALA A 39 6.07 -19.72 -9.32
CA ALA A 39 5.72 -18.66 -10.26
C ALA A 39 6.44 -17.36 -9.87
N LEU A 40 6.93 -16.59 -10.85
CA LEU A 40 7.63 -15.34 -10.56
C LEU A 40 6.66 -14.16 -10.66
N VAL A 41 6.23 -13.65 -9.50
CA VAL A 41 5.36 -12.47 -9.42
C VAL A 41 6.21 -11.23 -9.70
N THR A 42 5.78 -10.45 -10.68
CA THR A 42 6.43 -9.24 -11.15
C THR A 42 5.53 -8.04 -10.87
N ILE A 43 6.06 -7.08 -10.14
CA ILE A 43 5.40 -5.83 -9.77
C ILE A 43 6.05 -4.70 -10.56
N TRP A 44 5.26 -3.91 -11.28
CA TRP A 44 5.72 -2.65 -11.86
C TRP A 44 5.20 -1.49 -11.05
N ALA A 45 6.07 -0.51 -10.79
CA ALA A 45 5.70 0.70 -10.10
C ALA A 45 6.26 1.94 -10.78
N LEU A 46 5.46 3.01 -10.78
CA LEU A 46 5.92 4.36 -11.03
C LEU A 46 6.68 4.85 -9.79
N VAL A 47 7.93 5.24 -9.96
CA VAL A 47 8.82 5.65 -8.87
C VAL A 47 9.41 7.03 -9.12
N ASP A 48 9.74 7.74 -8.05
CA ASP A 48 10.71 8.83 -8.10
C ASP A 48 12.11 8.27 -7.80
N THR A 49 13.01 8.29 -8.78
CA THR A 49 14.36 7.71 -8.66
C THR A 49 15.24 8.44 -7.64
N ASP A 50 14.85 9.64 -7.24
CA ASP A 50 15.61 10.46 -6.30
C ASP A 50 15.10 10.27 -4.86
N ALA A 51 14.00 9.53 -4.67
CA ALA A 51 13.46 9.20 -3.37
C ALA A 51 14.29 8.10 -2.68
N LYS A 52 14.32 8.14 -1.34
CA LYS A 52 14.98 7.12 -0.52
C LYS A 52 14.28 5.76 -0.71
N PRO A 53 15.01 4.63 -0.67
CA PRO A 53 14.38 3.31 -0.63
C PRO A 53 13.65 3.11 0.71
N VAL A 54 12.50 2.45 0.66
CA VAL A 54 11.72 1.99 1.81
C VAL A 54 11.31 0.54 1.57
N ALA A 55 11.27 -0.25 2.64
CA ALA A 55 10.72 -1.60 2.59
C ALA A 55 9.20 -1.53 2.58
N ARG A 56 8.56 -2.21 1.61
CA ARG A 56 7.11 -2.39 1.56
C ARG A 56 6.80 -3.87 1.61
N THR A 57 5.90 -4.24 2.51
CA THR A 57 5.54 -5.64 2.72
C THR A 57 4.33 -6.01 1.88
N PHE A 58 4.39 -7.15 1.20
CA PHE A 58 3.31 -7.69 0.40
C PHE A 58 3.00 -9.13 0.80
N GLN A 59 1.78 -9.59 0.54
CA GLN A 59 1.40 -10.99 0.75
C GLN A 59 0.36 -11.44 -0.29
N ILE A 60 0.49 -12.71 -0.68
CA ILE A 60 -0.38 -13.35 -1.67
C ILE A 60 -1.39 -14.24 -0.97
N PHE A 61 -2.67 -14.08 -1.32
CA PHE A 61 -3.77 -14.85 -0.79
C PHE A 61 -4.53 -15.55 -1.91
N GLY A 62 -4.85 -16.82 -1.71
CA GLY A 62 -5.83 -17.52 -2.54
C GLY A 62 -7.25 -17.16 -2.13
N THR A 63 -8.19 -17.25 -3.06
CA THR A 63 -9.62 -17.03 -2.77
C THR A 63 -10.09 -17.91 -1.60
N GLY A 64 -10.82 -17.29 -0.66
CA GLY A 64 -11.36 -17.95 0.53
C GLY A 64 -10.41 -18.08 1.72
N ARG A 65 -9.17 -17.57 1.63
CA ARG A 65 -8.29 -17.43 2.78
C ARG A 65 -8.67 -16.22 3.64
N GLU A 66 -8.50 -16.36 4.95
CA GLU A 66 -8.61 -15.23 5.88
C GLU A 66 -7.49 -14.22 5.61
N LEU A 67 -7.88 -12.94 5.59
CA LEU A 67 -6.93 -11.83 5.54
C LEU A 67 -6.39 -11.56 6.96
N PRO A 68 -5.16 -11.03 7.08
CA PRO A 68 -4.61 -10.68 8.38
C PRO A 68 -5.45 -9.56 9.02
N ALA A 69 -5.41 -9.49 10.35
CA ALA A 69 -6.08 -8.42 11.09
C ALA A 69 -5.40 -7.05 10.90
N THR A 70 -4.17 -7.04 10.38
CA THR A 70 -3.49 -5.80 10.00
C THR A 70 -4.17 -5.19 8.78
N PRO A 71 -4.24 -3.86 8.69
CA PRO A 71 -4.73 -3.21 7.50
C PRO A 71 -3.97 -3.64 6.25
N VAL A 72 -4.72 -3.91 5.19
CA VAL A 72 -4.17 -4.36 3.90
C VAL A 72 -4.77 -3.55 2.77
N GLY A 73 -3.94 -3.21 1.79
CA GLY A 73 -4.36 -2.61 0.55
C GLY A 73 -4.37 -3.66 -0.55
N HIS A 74 -5.51 -3.88 -1.21
CA HIS A 74 -5.53 -4.71 -2.42
C HIS A 74 -4.66 -4.07 -3.50
N VAL A 75 -3.86 -4.90 -4.19
CA VAL A 75 -2.95 -4.44 -5.26
C VAL A 75 -3.37 -5.03 -6.60
N ALA A 76 -3.56 -6.35 -6.65
CA ALA A 76 -3.89 -7.03 -7.90
C ALA A 76 -4.59 -8.37 -7.68
N THR A 77 -5.25 -8.85 -8.72
CA THR A 77 -5.82 -10.20 -8.80
C THR A 77 -5.38 -10.84 -10.11
N TRP A 78 -4.89 -12.08 -10.07
CA TRP A 78 -4.57 -12.85 -11.27
C TRP A 78 -5.08 -14.29 -11.17
N ARG A 79 -5.08 -14.97 -12.32
CA ARG A 79 -5.48 -16.37 -12.44
C ARG A 79 -4.28 -17.22 -12.81
N GLU A 80 -4.20 -18.39 -12.22
CA GLU A 80 -3.22 -19.42 -12.56
C GLU A 80 -3.92 -20.77 -12.62
N GLY A 81 -4.25 -21.21 -13.84
CA GLY A 81 -5.09 -22.39 -14.04
C GLY A 81 -6.45 -22.23 -13.35
N PRO A 82 -6.84 -23.15 -12.45
CA PRO A 82 -8.10 -23.07 -11.70
C PRO A 82 -8.02 -22.13 -10.49
N PHE A 83 -6.84 -21.63 -10.13
CA PHE A 83 -6.63 -20.82 -8.94
C PHE A 83 -6.75 -19.33 -9.25
N VAL A 84 -7.25 -18.58 -8.27
CA VAL A 84 -7.31 -17.12 -8.27
C VAL A 84 -6.52 -16.64 -7.08
N TRP A 85 -5.59 -15.74 -7.35
CA TRP A 85 -4.65 -15.20 -6.38
C TRP A 85 -4.83 -13.69 -6.28
N HIS A 86 -4.60 -13.16 -5.08
CA HIS A 86 -4.73 -11.75 -4.75
C HIS A 86 -3.46 -11.27 -4.06
N LEU A 87 -2.83 -10.23 -4.59
CA LEU A 87 -1.71 -9.56 -3.95
C LEU A 87 -2.27 -8.42 -3.11
N PHE A 88 -1.85 -8.39 -1.85
CA PHE A 88 -2.10 -7.29 -0.94
C PHE A 88 -0.77 -6.68 -0.53
N GLU A 89 -0.78 -5.37 -0.38
CA GLU A 89 0.24 -4.65 0.36
C GLU A 89 -0.18 -4.65 1.83
N LEU A 90 0.69 -5.15 2.70
CA LEU A 90 0.49 -5.10 4.13
C LEU A 90 1.00 -3.74 4.60
N PHE A 91 0.09 -2.91 5.10
CA PHE A 91 0.52 -1.72 5.80
C PHE A 91 0.91 -2.16 7.20
N GLY A 92 2.19 -2.04 7.52
CA GLY A 92 2.60 -2.14 8.91
C GLY A 92 1.72 -1.21 9.75
N THR A 93 1.57 -1.52 11.04
CA THR A 93 1.21 -0.48 12.02
C THR A 93 2.36 0.50 12.24
N ASP A 94 3.32 0.54 11.32
CA ASP A 94 4.50 1.37 11.36
C ASP A 94 4.04 2.80 11.14
N LEU A 95 4.01 3.47 12.28
CA LEU A 95 3.68 4.86 12.39
C LEU A 95 4.88 5.64 11.86
N PRO A 96 4.67 6.72 11.10
CA PRO A 96 5.78 7.57 10.70
C PRO A 96 6.58 8.01 11.93
N ASP A 97 7.91 7.96 11.85
CA ASP A 97 8.79 8.29 12.98
C ASP A 97 8.58 9.71 13.52
N ASP A 98 8.05 10.61 12.68
CA ASP A 98 7.72 11.99 13.01
C ASP A 98 6.23 12.22 13.29
N LEU A 99 5.41 11.17 13.29
CA LEU A 99 4.02 11.25 13.69
C LEU A 99 3.93 11.36 15.22
N ALA A 100 3.19 12.36 15.68
CA ALA A 100 3.00 12.56 17.12
C ALA A 100 2.26 11.36 17.74
N PRO A 101 2.66 10.84 18.92
CA PRO A 101 2.08 9.64 19.52
C PRO A 101 0.55 9.66 19.68
N GLU A 102 -0.02 10.83 19.96
CA GLU A 102 -1.47 11.05 20.07
C GLU A 102 -2.23 10.88 18.75
N ARG A 103 -1.54 10.92 17.61
CA ARG A 103 -2.12 10.71 16.27
C ARG A 103 -2.06 9.25 15.82
N HIS A 104 -1.43 8.37 16.60
CA HIS A 104 -1.33 6.95 16.25
C HIS A 104 -2.70 6.26 16.11
N ALA A 105 -3.69 6.70 16.91
CA ALA A 105 -5.06 6.19 16.80
C ALA A 105 -5.75 6.65 15.51
N ASP A 106 -5.54 7.91 15.12
CA ASP A 106 -6.08 8.46 13.86
C ASP A 106 -5.49 7.72 12.65
N TRP A 107 -4.17 7.46 12.67
CA TRP A 107 -3.49 6.68 11.63
C TRP A 107 -4.09 5.28 11.47
N ARG A 108 -4.26 4.56 12.58
CA ARG A 108 -4.85 3.20 12.56
C ARG A 108 -6.30 3.22 12.10
N LEU A 109 -7.09 4.19 12.54
CA LEU A 109 -8.48 4.32 12.10
C LEU A 109 -8.57 4.49 10.58
N LEU A 110 -7.71 5.33 9.98
CA LEU A 110 -7.72 5.50 8.53
C LEU A 110 -7.36 4.19 7.81
N LEU A 111 -6.35 3.48 8.29
CA LEU A 111 -5.98 2.19 7.73
C LEU A 111 -7.12 1.15 7.85
N GLU A 112 -7.81 1.09 8.99
CA GLU A 112 -8.99 0.23 9.22
C GLU A 112 -10.16 0.56 8.28
N GLN A 113 -10.30 1.83 7.91
CA GLN A 113 -11.34 2.31 7.00
C GLN A 113 -10.92 2.21 5.52
N GLY A 114 -9.79 1.57 5.22
CA GLY A 114 -9.31 1.34 3.85
C GLY A 114 -8.57 2.52 3.21
N PHE A 115 -8.31 3.59 3.98
CA PHE A 115 -7.48 4.70 3.51
C PHE A 115 -6.01 4.40 3.74
N THR A 116 -5.15 4.90 2.86
CA THR A 116 -3.70 4.95 3.11
C THR A 116 -3.31 6.38 3.44
N PRO A 117 -2.93 6.70 4.69
CA PRO A 117 -2.43 8.02 5.02
C PRO A 117 -1.03 8.21 4.42
N VAL A 118 -0.80 9.31 3.71
CA VAL A 118 0.48 9.64 3.08
C VAL A 118 0.92 11.04 3.48
N LYS A 119 2.24 11.24 3.60
CA LYS A 119 2.80 12.55 3.92
C LYS A 119 2.68 13.49 2.73
N ARG A 120 2.42 14.77 2.99
CA ARG A 120 2.42 15.83 1.99
C ARG A 120 3.84 16.04 1.49
N ASP A 121 4.12 15.59 0.27
CA ASP A 121 5.32 15.96 -0.47
C ASP A 121 4.97 16.63 -1.80
N GLU A 122 5.97 17.07 -2.56
CA GLU A 122 5.76 17.70 -3.86
C GLU A 122 5.14 16.75 -4.90
N ALA A 123 5.28 15.44 -4.75
CA ALA A 123 4.72 14.44 -5.65
C ALA A 123 3.23 14.16 -5.38
N HIS A 124 2.80 14.25 -4.12
CA HIS A 124 1.43 14.03 -3.63
C HIS A 124 0.61 15.32 -3.50
N LYS A 125 1.13 16.46 -3.98
CA LYS A 125 0.43 17.76 -4.03
C LYS A 125 -0.96 17.72 -4.70
N ALA A 126 -1.29 16.68 -5.45
CA ALA A 126 -2.46 16.65 -6.33
C ALA A 126 -3.68 15.86 -5.82
N CYS A 127 -3.60 14.93 -4.86
CA CYS A 127 -4.76 14.08 -4.57
C CYS A 127 -4.78 13.61 -3.10
N TRP A 128 -5.09 14.48 -2.15
CA TRP A 128 -5.78 14.01 -0.95
C TRP A 128 -7.26 13.94 -1.29
N LEU A 129 -7.94 12.88 -0.87
CA LEU A 129 -9.39 12.96 -0.87
C LEU A 129 -9.79 14.06 0.10
N ALA A 130 -10.56 15.01 -0.41
CA ALA A 130 -11.31 15.85 0.49
C ALA A 130 -12.23 14.90 1.29
N PRO A 131 -12.42 15.13 2.60
CA PRO A 131 -13.38 14.37 3.39
C PRO A 131 -14.81 14.37 2.82
N ASP A 132 -15.09 15.26 1.86
CA ASP A 132 -16.35 15.43 1.16
C ASP A 132 -16.47 14.56 -0.11
N ASP A 133 -15.38 13.94 -0.58
CA ASP A 133 -15.34 13.13 -1.81
C ASP A 133 -15.89 11.71 -1.60
N GLU A 134 -15.88 11.20 -0.36
CA GLU A 134 -16.56 9.97 0.04
C GLU A 134 -17.37 10.19 1.33
N PRO A 135 -18.57 9.59 1.46
CA PRO A 135 -19.31 9.64 2.71
C PRO A 135 -18.60 8.84 3.80
N VAL A 136 -17.69 9.50 4.53
CA VAL A 136 -16.99 8.92 5.68
C VAL A 136 -17.75 9.18 6.99
N GLY A 137 -17.59 8.30 7.96
CA GLY A 137 -18.09 8.53 9.32
C GLY A 137 -17.42 9.75 9.97
N MET A 138 -18.10 10.38 10.93
CA MET A 138 -17.60 11.58 11.62
C MET A 138 -16.22 11.34 12.28
N ASP A 139 -15.98 10.14 12.83
CA ASP A 139 -14.70 9.80 13.45
C ASP A 139 -13.57 9.76 12.42
N THR A 140 -13.81 9.15 11.25
CA THR A 140 -12.87 9.12 10.13
C THR A 140 -12.60 10.52 9.60
N TYR A 141 -13.65 11.34 9.42
CA TYR A 141 -13.52 12.75 9.01
C TYR A 141 -12.59 13.52 9.95
N GLN A 142 -12.80 13.38 11.26
CA GLN A 142 -11.97 14.07 12.24
C GLN A 142 -10.54 13.53 12.27
N ALA A 143 -10.34 12.22 12.10
CA ALA A 143 -9.01 11.64 12.00
C ALA A 143 -8.24 12.17 10.78
N ILE A 144 -8.92 12.32 9.63
CA ILE A 144 -8.34 12.97 8.44
C ILE A 144 -7.90 14.39 8.77
N ALA A 145 -8.78 15.21 9.34
CA ALA A 145 -8.48 16.60 9.67
C ALA A 145 -7.28 16.71 10.63
N ARG A 146 -7.23 15.87 11.66
CA ARG A 146 -6.12 15.85 12.65
C ARG A 146 -4.82 15.39 12.02
N LEU A 147 -4.84 14.42 11.11
CA LEU A 147 -3.62 14.00 10.40
C LEU A 147 -3.13 15.08 9.41
N GLN A 148 -4.04 15.84 8.80
CA GLN A 148 -3.69 16.95 7.90
C GLN A 148 -2.95 18.08 8.60
N GLU A 149 -3.25 18.35 9.87
CA GLU A 149 -2.49 19.29 10.71
C GLU A 149 -1.01 18.89 10.84
N HIS A 150 -0.72 17.58 10.79
CA HIS A 150 0.63 17.03 10.81
C HIS A 150 1.21 16.78 9.42
N GLY A 151 0.54 17.28 8.36
CA GLY A 151 0.99 17.12 6.99
C GLY A 151 0.72 15.73 6.41
N TYR A 152 -0.21 14.96 6.96
CA TYR A 152 -0.63 13.66 6.44
C TYR A 152 -2.05 13.75 5.86
N GLY A 153 -2.32 13.07 4.75
CA GLY A 153 -3.66 13.03 4.17
C GLY A 153 -4.00 11.65 3.64
N PRO A 154 -5.29 11.27 3.62
CA PRO A 154 -5.72 10.01 3.07
C PRO A 154 -5.67 10.02 1.54
N ILE A 155 -5.29 8.88 0.98
CA ILE A 155 -5.64 8.50 -0.39
C ILE A 155 -6.50 7.23 -0.34
N VAL A 156 -7.53 7.17 -1.19
CA VAL A 156 -8.16 5.89 -1.58
C VAL A 156 -7.34 5.38 -2.75
N LYS A 157 -7.02 4.08 -2.74
CA LYS A 157 -6.49 3.41 -3.92
C LYS A 157 -7.61 3.18 -4.93
#